data_AF-A0A9E4UAN5-F1
#
_entry.id   AF-A0A9E4UAN5-F1
#
_cell.length_a   1.000
_cell.length_b   1.000
_cell.length_c   1.000
_cell.angle_alpha   90.00
_cell.angle_beta   90.00
_cell.angle_gamma   90.00
#
_symmetry.space_group_name_H-M   'P 1'
#
loop_
_entity.id
_entity.type
_entity.pdbx_description
1 polymer ?
#
loop_
_entity_poly.entity_id
_entity_poly.type
_entity_poly.pdbx_seq_one_letter_code
_entity_poly.pdbx_strand_id
1 'polypeptide(L)' 'RSKGFGFVEMPNNAEAEAAIQALNGKDLQGRTVTVNEARPREPRQGGGGGGGGRW' A
#
# COMPACT_ATOMS: atom_id res chain seq x y z
N ARG A 1 2.08 -14.68 -9.26
CA ARG A 1 2.30 -14.44 -7.81
C ARG A 1 1.65 -13.12 -7.43
N SER A 2 0.69 -13.14 -6.51
CA SER A 2 0.07 -11.92 -5.96
C SER A 2 1.13 -11.08 -5.23
N LYS A 3 1.06 -9.76 -5.35
CA LYS A 3 2.05 -8.84 -4.80
C LYS A 3 1.98 -8.67 -3.27
N GLY A 4 1.05 -9.36 -2.60
CA GLY A 4 0.94 -9.40 -1.13
C GLY A 4 0.33 -8.15 -0.49
N PHE A 5 -0.34 -7.28 -1.26
CA PHE A 5 -1.00 -6.07 -0.76
C PHE A 5 -2.41 -5.92 -1.34
N GLY A 6 -3.26 -5.21 -0.61
CA GLY A 6 -4.61 -4.84 -1.01
C GLY A 6 -5.01 -3.53 -0.33
N PHE A 7 -6.07 -2.91 -0.82
CA PHE A 7 -6.67 -1.72 -0.23
C PHE A 7 -8.08 -2.09 0.21
N VAL A 8 -8.48 -1.63 1.40
CA VAL A 8 -9.83 -1.80 1.92
C VAL A 8 -10.37 -0.40 2.15
N GLU A 9 -11.52 -0.11 1.55
CA GLU A 9 -12.24 1.14 1.75
C GLU A 9 -13.15 0.98 2.96
N MET A 10 -12.97 1.83 3.96
CA MET A 10 -13.82 1.89 5.16
C MET A 10 -14.70 3.14 5.06
N PRO A 11 -15.98 3.07 5.47
CA PRO A 11 -16.89 4.20 5.41
C PRO A 11 -16.51 5.33 6.39
N ASN A 12 -15.84 4.98 7.50
CA ASN A 12 -15.47 5.91 8.56
C ASN A 12 -13.98 5.79 8.90
N ASN A 13 -13.35 6.94 9.18
CA ASN A 13 -11.94 6.99 9.58
C ASN A 13 -11.69 6.31 10.95
N ALA A 14 -12.65 6.41 11.87
CA ALA A 14 -12.57 5.75 13.18
C ALA A 14 -12.52 4.21 13.06
N GLU A 15 -13.26 3.64 12.09
CA GLU A 15 -13.23 2.20 11.82
C GLU A 15 -11.90 1.78 11.18
N ALA A 16 -11.35 2.63 10.30
CA ALA A 16 -10.03 2.42 9.72
C ALA A 16 -8.93 2.39 10.79
N GLU A 17 -8.92 3.35 11.72
CA GLU A 17 -7.96 3.40 12.83
C GLU A 17 -8.08 2.18 13.75
N ALA A 18 -9.30 1.79 14.12
CA ALA A 18 -9.54 0.60 14.92
C ALA A 18 -9.04 -0.68 14.22
N ALA A 19 -9.29 -0.82 12.92
CA ALA A 19 -8.79 -1.93 12.12
C ALA A 19 -7.26 -1.92 12.01
N ILE A 20 -6.64 -0.75 11.84
CA ILE A 20 -5.18 -0.58 11.85
C ILE A 20 -4.62 -1.07 13.19
N GLN A 21 -5.12 -0.56 14.33
CA GLN A 21 -4.59 -0.96 15.64
C GLN A 21 -4.82 -2.44 15.94
N ALA A 22 -5.96 -2.99 15.53
CA ALA A 22 -6.29 -4.39 15.80
C ALA A 22 -5.53 -5.37 14.89
N LEU A 23 -5.26 -5.02 13.63
CA LEU A 23 -4.75 -5.96 12.63
C LEU A 23 -3.28 -5.71 12.24
N ASN A 24 -2.74 -4.52 12.51
CA ASN A 24 -1.34 -4.22 12.21
C ASN A 24 -0.41 -5.07 13.08
N GLY A 25 0.46 -5.84 12.43
CA GLY A 25 1.40 -6.74 13.09
C GLY A 25 0.79 -8.06 13.55
N LYS A 26 -0.48 -8.35 13.22
CA LYS A 26 -1.05 -9.67 13.46
C LYS A 26 -0.57 -10.68 12.44
N ASP A 27 -0.51 -11.93 12.89
CA ASP A 27 -0.21 -13.05 12.02
C ASP A 27 -1.50 -13.55 11.34
N LEU A 28 -1.59 -13.39 10.02
CA LEU A 28 -2.67 -13.93 9.21
C LEU A 28 -2.14 -15.09 8.37
N GLN A 29 -2.58 -16.30 8.71
CA GLN A 29 -2.25 -17.53 7.98
C GLN A 29 -0.73 -17.77 7.84
N GLY A 30 0.04 -17.50 8.90
CA GLY A 30 1.49 -17.68 8.93
C GLY A 30 2.28 -16.55 8.26
N ARG A 31 1.63 -15.41 8.02
CA ARG A 31 2.25 -14.19 7.49
C ARG A 31 1.82 -13.00 8.33
N THR A 32 2.80 -12.30 8.89
CA THR A 32 2.57 -11.02 9.54
C THR A 32 2.04 -10.02 8.53
N VAL A 33 0.87 -9.46 8.79
CA VAL A 33 0.26 -8.41 7.96
C VAL A 33 0.51 -7.04 8.56
N THR A 34 0.69 -6.06 7.69
CA THR A 34 0.83 -4.65 8.09
C THR A 34 -0.37 -3.89 7.54
N VAL A 35 -1.13 -3.27 8.43
CA VAL A 35 -2.32 -2.47 8.08
C VAL A 35 -1.98 -1.04 8.45
N ASN A 36 -2.08 -0.12 7.49
CA ASN A 36 -1.75 1.29 7.67
C ASN A 36 -2.76 2.15 6.92
N GLU A 37 -2.84 3.43 7.27
CA GLU A 37 -3.62 4.40 6.50
C GLU A 37 -3.12 4.44 5.05
N ALA A 38 -4.06 4.35 4.11
CA ALA A 38 -3.75 4.30 2.69
C ALA A 38 -3.25 5.67 2.23
N ARG A 39 -1.93 5.86 2.27
CA ARG A 39 -1.33 7.08 1.72
C ARG A 39 -1.53 7.10 0.21
N PRO A 40 -2.00 8.24 -0.37
CA PRO A 40 -2.11 8.38 -1.81
C PRO A 40 -0.73 8.08 -2.39
N ARG A 41 -0.71 7.19 -3.37
CA ARG A 41 0.55 6.81 -4.02
C ARG A 41 1.13 8.09 -4.60
N GLU A 42 2.26 8.53 -4.06
CA GLU A 42 3.02 9.62 -4.67
C GLU A 42 3.15 9.27 -6.16
N PRO A 43 2.81 10.21 -7.08
CA PRO A 43 2.87 9.94 -8.49
C PRO A 43 4.23 9.35 -8.75
N ARG A 44 4.26 8.07 -9.18
CA ARG A 44 5.46 7.54 -9.78
C ARG A 44 5.72 8.49 -10.91
N GLN A 45 6.79 9.28 -10.80
CA GLN A 45 7.31 10.11 -11.86
C GLN A 45 7.57 9.17 -13.05
N GLY A 46 6.53 8.91 -13.83
CA GLY A 46 6.58 8.18 -15.06
C GLY A 46 6.96 9.20 -16.11
N GLY A 47 8.15 9.09 -16.65
CA GLY A 47 8.54 9.90 -17.80
C GLY A 47 10.02 10.20 -17.85
N GLY A 48 10.83 9.21 -18.21
CA GLY A 48 12.24 9.40 -18.53
C GLY A 48 12.79 8.35 -19.49
N GLY A 49 11.93 7.63 -20.21
CA GLY A 49 12.34 6.92 -21.43
C GLY A 49 12.46 7.97 -22.54
N GLY A 50 13.60 8.66 -22.59
CA GLY A 50 13.94 9.61 -23.64
C GLY A 50 15.19 9.11 -24.35
N GLY A 51 15.01 8.50 -25.53
CA GLY A 51 16.10 8.22 -26.44
C GLY A 51 16.90 9.49 -26.71
N GLY A 52 18.23 9.37 -26.61
CA GLY A 52 19.16 10.43 -26.92
C GLY A 52 20.44 9.80 -27.42
N GLY A 53 20.52 9.56 -28.73
CA GLY A 53 21.80 9.26 -29.38
C GLY A 53 22.82 10.37 -29.16
N ARG A 54 24.06 10.07 -29.55
CA ARG A 54 25.36 10.77 -29.35
C ARG A 54 26.01 10.43 -28.00
N TRP A 55 27.11 9.66 -27.93
CA TRP A 55 28.40 9.79 -28.62
C TRP A 55 29.05 8.43 -28.90
#